data_AF-A0A538J0U8-F1
#
_entry.id   AF-A0A538J0U8-F1
#
_cell.length_a   1.000
_cell.length_b   1.000
_cell.length_c   1.000
_cell.angle_alpha   90.00
_cell.angle_beta   90.00
_cell.angle_gamma   90.00
#
_symmetry.space_group_name_H-M   'P 1'
#
loop_
_entity.id
_entity.type
_entity.pdbx_description
1 polymer ?
#
loop_
_entity_poly.entity_id
_entity_poly.type
_entity_poly.pdbx_seq_one_letter_code
_entity_poly.pdbx_strand_id
1 'polypeptide(L)'
;MTFPDATGESATGPDIAGVVVANDDVRNITFTVRLANRPSLGASEVLLAVDSDNNLATGNDKWDGAEYAIDLTAKDGPGMARWTGSQWNWSIPQTSLVSSYADGVAYFTVNAAELGNTKTFTFVAGAGENEQYDWAPASGEFSYTLRISPPLAKTVARTPAKPAKKKKRR
;
A
#
# COMPACT_ATOMS: atom_id res chain seq x y z
N MET A 1 3.92 4.76 8.71
CA MET A 1 4.81 3.76 9.32
C MET A 1 6.03 3.66 8.44
N THR A 2 7.22 3.65 9.03
CA THR A 2 8.49 3.58 8.27
C THR A 2 9.09 2.20 8.46
N PHE A 3 9.53 1.60 7.35
CA PHE A 3 10.17 0.30 7.26
C PHE A 3 11.55 0.52 6.62
N PRO A 4 12.62 0.60 7.42
CA PRO A 4 13.95 0.78 6.88
C PRO A 4 14.42 -0.50 6.20
N ASP A 5 15.27 -0.35 5.21
CA ASP A 5 16.04 -1.43 4.62
C ASP A 5 17.53 -1.07 4.65
N ALA A 6 18.40 -2.07 4.55
CA ALA A 6 19.84 -1.80 4.48
C ALA A 6 20.19 -1.21 3.09
N THR A 7 21.40 -0.68 2.95
CA THR A 7 21.85 -0.01 1.72
C THR A 7 23.28 -0.41 1.39
N GLY A 8 23.64 -0.40 0.11
CA GLY A 8 24.98 -0.74 -0.37
C GLY A 8 25.25 -2.23 -0.55
N GLU A 9 24.21 -3.06 -0.65
CA GLU A 9 24.28 -4.51 -0.89
C GLU A 9 24.72 -4.84 -2.32
N SER A 10 24.28 -4.03 -3.29
CA SER A 10 24.69 -4.13 -4.69
C SER A 10 25.45 -2.89 -5.13
N ALA A 11 26.58 -3.08 -5.81
CA ALA A 11 27.40 -1.98 -6.30
C ALA A 11 26.78 -1.26 -7.52
N THR A 12 25.89 -1.93 -8.26
CA THR A 12 25.42 -1.45 -9.57
C THR A 12 23.90 -1.45 -9.73
N GLY A 13 23.17 -2.26 -8.94
CA GLY A 13 21.70 -2.29 -8.96
C GLY A 13 21.06 -1.07 -8.29
N PRO A 14 19.75 -0.88 -8.47
CA PRO A 14 18.96 -0.02 -7.58
C PRO A 14 19.10 -0.48 -6.13
N ASP A 15 18.98 0.46 -5.19
CA ASP A 15 19.19 0.23 -3.75
C ASP A 15 18.04 0.91 -2.98
N ILE A 16 17.17 0.12 -2.36
CA ILE A 16 16.03 0.54 -1.56
C ILE A 16 16.52 0.87 -0.15
N ALA A 17 16.40 2.13 0.25
CA ALA A 17 16.69 2.54 1.63
C ALA A 17 15.53 2.28 2.62
N GLY A 18 14.36 1.96 2.07
CA GLY A 18 13.17 1.62 2.84
C GLY A 18 11.87 2.15 2.25
N VAL A 19 10.78 1.80 2.95
CA VAL A 19 9.40 2.08 2.54
C VAL A 19 8.68 2.84 3.65
N VAL A 20 7.92 3.87 3.28
CA VAL A 20 6.93 4.48 4.17
C VAL A 20 5.53 4.09 3.70
N VAL A 21 4.74 3.53 4.61
CA VAL A 21 3.34 3.19 4.36
C VAL A 21 2.42 4.04 5.23
N ALA A 22 1.39 4.61 4.61
CA ALA A 22 0.35 5.36 5.29
C ALA A 22 -1.02 5.01 4.70
N ASN A 23 -2.10 5.35 5.40
CA ASN A 23 -3.43 5.33 4.82
C ASN A 23 -4.28 6.50 5.33
N ASP A 24 -5.32 6.85 4.59
CA ASP A 24 -6.37 7.77 5.03
C ASP A 24 -7.62 7.02 5.55
N ASP A 25 -8.61 7.77 6.05
CA ASP A 25 -9.85 7.21 6.60
C ASP A 25 -10.79 6.61 5.53
N VAL A 26 -10.57 6.91 4.24
CA VAL A 26 -11.26 6.27 3.12
C VAL A 26 -10.49 5.08 2.54
N ARG A 27 -9.40 4.67 3.23
CA ARG A 27 -8.56 3.50 2.94
C ARG A 27 -7.77 3.59 1.63
N ASN A 28 -7.41 4.79 1.21
CA ASN A 28 -6.31 4.93 0.26
C ASN A 28 -5.02 4.60 1.01
N ILE A 29 -4.30 3.59 0.54
CA ILE A 29 -3.02 3.15 1.08
C ILE A 29 -1.94 3.77 0.20
N THR A 30 -1.02 4.50 0.81
CA THR A 30 0.11 5.13 0.14
C THR A 30 1.40 4.41 0.53
N PHE A 31 2.17 4.01 -0.47
CA PHE A 31 3.52 3.51 -0.35
C PHE A 31 4.50 4.53 -0.93
N THR A 32 5.59 4.78 -0.21
CA THR A 32 6.68 5.63 -0.64
C THR A 32 7.97 4.84 -0.52
N VAL A 33 8.50 4.37 -1.64
CA VAL A 33 9.72 3.56 -1.71
C VAL A 33 10.89 4.47 -2.07
N ARG A 34 11.90 4.55 -1.20
CA ARG A 34 13.07 5.41 -1.36
C ARG A 34 14.19 4.61 -1.98
N LEU A 35 14.70 5.04 -3.13
CA LEU A 35 15.95 4.52 -3.69
C LEU A 35 17.13 5.43 -3.32
N ALA A 36 18.16 4.85 -2.70
CA ALA A 36 19.35 5.56 -2.22
C ALA A 36 20.23 6.08 -3.38
N ASN A 37 20.29 5.32 -4.48
CA ASN A 37 21.26 5.51 -5.56
C ASN A 37 20.62 5.74 -6.95
N ARG A 38 19.32 6.08 -7.00
CA ARG A 38 18.57 6.33 -8.24
C ARG A 38 17.76 7.63 -8.18
N PRO A 39 18.36 8.82 -8.33
CA PRO A 39 17.60 10.08 -8.31
C PRO A 39 16.55 10.16 -9.44
N SER A 40 16.82 9.55 -10.60
CA SER A 40 15.85 9.29 -11.67
C SER A 40 15.64 7.78 -11.84
N LEU A 41 14.45 7.37 -12.29
CA LEU A 41 14.12 5.96 -12.46
C LEU A 41 14.89 5.34 -13.63
N GLY A 42 15.05 6.08 -14.74
CA GLY A 42 15.80 5.59 -15.91
C GLY A 42 15.19 4.30 -16.46
N ALA A 43 16.02 3.25 -16.57
CA ALA A 43 15.60 1.92 -16.98
C ALA A 43 15.28 0.98 -15.79
N SER A 44 15.40 1.47 -14.56
CA SER A 44 15.09 0.67 -13.38
C SER A 44 13.57 0.45 -13.25
N GLU A 45 13.20 -0.67 -12.65
CA GLU A 45 11.84 -0.98 -12.22
C GLU A 45 11.70 -0.81 -10.70
N VAL A 46 10.49 -0.51 -10.24
CA VAL A 46 10.12 -0.54 -8.81
C VAL A 46 8.75 -1.18 -8.69
N LEU A 47 8.64 -2.19 -7.85
CA LEU A 47 7.44 -2.98 -7.65
C LEU A 47 7.12 -3.19 -6.17
N LEU A 48 5.85 -3.52 -5.91
CA LEU A 48 5.33 -3.96 -4.62
C LEU A 48 4.63 -5.31 -4.82
N ALA A 49 5.01 -6.30 -4.03
CA ALA A 49 4.31 -7.56 -3.88
C ALA A 49 3.49 -7.50 -2.59
N VAL A 50 2.16 -7.66 -2.67
CA VAL A 50 1.25 -7.49 -1.52
C VAL A 50 0.47 -8.78 -1.30
N ASP A 51 0.71 -9.41 -0.15
CA ASP A 51 -0.14 -10.44 0.46
C ASP A 51 -1.26 -9.69 1.21
N SER A 52 -2.39 -9.59 0.54
CA SER A 52 -3.51 -8.74 0.91
C SER A 52 -4.39 -9.35 1.99
N ASP A 53 -4.41 -10.67 2.12
CA ASP A 53 -5.18 -11.39 3.13
C ASP A 53 -4.32 -11.93 4.28
N ASN A 54 -3.00 -11.65 4.25
CA ASN A 54 -2.01 -12.03 5.25
C ASN A 54 -1.98 -13.55 5.43
N ASN A 55 -2.03 -14.27 4.31
CA ASN A 55 -1.96 -15.71 4.22
C ASN A 55 -1.06 -16.14 3.07
N LEU A 56 0.18 -16.48 3.43
CA LEU A 56 1.21 -16.88 2.46
C LEU A 56 0.85 -18.09 1.58
N ALA A 57 -0.21 -18.84 1.91
CA ALA A 57 -0.65 -20.01 1.16
C ALA A 57 -1.65 -19.72 0.02
N THR A 58 -2.19 -18.50 -0.10
CA THR A 58 -3.24 -18.16 -1.08
C THR A 58 -2.74 -17.42 -2.31
N GLY A 59 -1.65 -16.66 -2.19
CA GLY A 59 -1.06 -15.93 -3.30
C GLY A 59 0.04 -16.69 -4.05
N ASN A 60 0.96 -15.94 -4.62
CA ASN A 60 2.10 -16.48 -5.37
C ASN A 60 3.23 -16.86 -4.39
N ASP A 61 3.57 -18.15 -4.34
CA ASP A 61 4.56 -18.72 -3.44
C ASP A 61 6.00 -18.22 -3.67
N LYS A 62 6.30 -17.72 -4.87
CA LYS A 62 7.61 -17.14 -5.20
C LYS A 62 7.71 -15.65 -4.85
N TRP A 63 6.62 -15.03 -4.45
CA TRP A 63 6.49 -13.60 -4.18
C TRP A 63 5.87 -13.40 -2.80
N ASP A 64 6.32 -14.20 -1.82
CA ASP A 64 5.91 -14.14 -0.41
C ASP A 64 4.39 -14.11 -0.23
N GLY A 65 3.69 -14.98 -0.95
CA GLY A 65 2.25 -15.12 -0.84
C GLY A 65 1.46 -13.96 -1.45
N ALA A 66 2.06 -13.12 -2.30
CA ALA A 66 1.37 -11.96 -2.84
C ALA A 66 0.15 -12.34 -3.70
N GLU A 67 -1.02 -11.78 -3.39
CA GLU A 67 -2.17 -11.77 -4.30
C GLU A 67 -2.07 -10.64 -5.31
N TYR A 68 -1.31 -9.58 -5.02
CA TYR A 68 -1.23 -8.40 -5.87
C TYR A 68 0.22 -8.00 -6.15
N ALA A 69 0.48 -7.63 -7.39
CA ALA A 69 1.72 -6.97 -7.80
C ALA A 69 1.38 -5.57 -8.31
N ILE A 70 2.08 -4.55 -7.82
CA ILE A 70 1.94 -3.15 -8.28
C ILE A 70 3.32 -2.73 -8.80
N ASP A 71 3.40 -2.24 -10.02
CA ASP A 71 4.67 -1.98 -10.70
C ASP A 71 4.60 -0.63 -11.41
N LEU A 72 5.65 0.20 -11.23
CA LEU A 72 5.78 1.51 -11.89
C LEU A 72 6.07 1.42 -13.40
N THR A 73 6.56 0.27 -13.85
CA THR A 73 7.14 0.02 -15.17
C THR A 73 6.55 -1.21 -15.85
N ALA A 74 5.35 -1.65 -15.47
CA ALA A 74 4.67 -2.74 -16.15
C ALA A 74 4.55 -2.47 -17.68
N LYS A 75 4.26 -3.52 -18.47
CA LYS A 75 4.40 -3.56 -19.94
C LYS A 75 3.89 -2.31 -20.71
N ASP A 76 2.85 -1.63 -20.21
CA ASP A 76 2.23 -0.46 -20.85
C ASP A 76 2.26 0.80 -19.96
N GLY A 77 3.15 0.85 -18.95
CA GLY A 77 3.22 1.87 -17.90
C GLY A 77 2.82 1.33 -16.53
N PRO A 78 2.64 2.19 -15.52
CA PRO A 78 2.31 1.73 -14.18
C PRO A 78 1.04 0.89 -14.15
N GLY A 79 1.06 -0.22 -13.43
CA GLY A 79 -0.06 -1.15 -13.41
C GLY A 79 -0.10 -2.03 -12.17
N MET A 80 -1.24 -2.68 -11.99
CA MET A 80 -1.49 -3.66 -10.94
C MET A 80 -2.01 -4.96 -11.54
N ALA A 81 -1.51 -6.08 -11.03
CA ALA A 81 -2.00 -7.41 -11.32
C ALA A 81 -2.55 -8.10 -10.08
N ARG A 82 -3.44 -9.07 -10.33
CA ARG A 82 -3.88 -10.02 -9.32
C ARG A 82 -3.46 -11.44 -9.69
N TRP A 83 -2.95 -12.18 -8.72
CA TRP A 83 -2.64 -13.59 -8.86
C TRP A 83 -3.92 -14.42 -9.07
N THR A 84 -3.89 -15.32 -10.03
CA THR A 84 -5.02 -16.22 -10.34
C THR A 84 -4.84 -17.63 -9.79
N GLY A 85 -3.78 -17.90 -9.05
CA GLY A 85 -3.34 -19.26 -8.70
C GLY A 85 -2.36 -19.88 -9.70
N SER A 86 -2.11 -19.23 -10.83
CA SER A 86 -1.19 -19.75 -11.87
C SER A 86 -0.46 -18.68 -12.68
N GLN A 87 -1.04 -17.49 -12.83
CA GLN A 87 -0.44 -16.38 -13.53
C GLN A 87 -0.92 -15.03 -12.96
N TRP A 88 -0.21 -13.97 -13.32
CA TRP A 88 -0.59 -12.59 -13.01
C TRP A 88 -1.61 -12.08 -14.04
N ASN A 89 -2.80 -11.71 -13.56
CA ASN A 89 -3.81 -11.04 -14.38
C ASN A 89 -3.68 -9.52 -14.25
N TRP A 90 -3.14 -8.88 -15.29
CA TRP A 90 -2.94 -7.42 -15.39
C TRP A 90 -4.18 -6.66 -15.91
N SER A 91 -5.27 -7.36 -16.23
CA SER A 91 -6.51 -6.76 -16.74
C SER A 91 -7.55 -6.53 -15.65
N ILE A 92 -7.12 -6.43 -14.40
CA ILE A 92 -8.02 -6.13 -13.27
C ILE A 92 -8.37 -4.63 -13.24
N PRO A 93 -9.52 -4.25 -12.68
CA PRO A 93 -9.81 -2.86 -12.37
C PRO A 93 -8.78 -2.27 -11.39
N GLN A 94 -8.26 -1.08 -11.72
CA GLN A 94 -7.27 -0.34 -10.93
C GLN A 94 -7.58 1.17 -10.99
N THR A 95 -8.82 1.52 -10.71
CA THR A 95 -9.35 2.89 -10.84
C THR A 95 -8.81 3.86 -9.80
N SER A 96 -8.27 3.34 -8.69
CA SER A 96 -7.69 4.15 -7.62
C SER A 96 -6.16 4.20 -7.65
N LEU A 97 -5.52 3.43 -8.53
CA LEU A 97 -4.06 3.41 -8.61
C LEU A 97 -3.54 4.74 -9.15
N VAL A 98 -2.71 5.39 -8.36
CA VAL A 98 -1.91 6.55 -8.74
C VAL A 98 -0.47 6.25 -8.42
N SER A 99 0.44 6.54 -9.35
CA SER A 99 1.86 6.33 -9.13
C SER A 99 2.70 7.41 -9.80
N SER A 100 3.90 7.63 -9.25
CA SER A 100 4.88 8.57 -9.79
C SER A 100 6.28 8.22 -9.31
N TYR A 101 7.27 8.82 -9.97
CA TYR A 101 8.66 8.75 -9.54
C TYR A 101 9.32 10.13 -9.64
N ALA A 102 9.94 10.58 -8.55
CA ALA A 102 10.73 11.81 -8.52
C ALA A 102 11.79 11.76 -7.43
N ASP A 103 12.96 12.34 -7.69
CA ASP A 103 14.04 12.55 -6.72
C ASP A 103 14.44 11.28 -5.92
N GLY A 104 14.41 10.13 -6.57
CA GLY A 104 14.70 8.83 -5.95
C GLY A 104 13.61 8.29 -5.04
N VAL A 105 12.36 8.65 -5.32
CA VAL A 105 11.19 8.19 -4.58
C VAL A 105 10.14 7.71 -5.56
N ALA A 106 9.82 6.42 -5.46
CA ALA A 106 8.63 5.83 -6.05
C ALA A 106 7.43 6.03 -5.12
N TYR A 107 6.36 6.60 -5.66
CA TYR A 107 5.11 6.82 -4.95
C TYR A 107 4.03 5.95 -5.57
N PHE A 108 3.26 5.27 -4.72
CA PHE A 108 2.08 4.51 -5.10
C PHE A 108 0.95 4.84 -4.14
N THR A 109 -0.26 5.03 -4.66
CA THR A 109 -1.49 5.05 -3.87
C THR A 109 -2.51 4.14 -4.52
N VAL A 110 -3.17 3.30 -3.72
CA VAL A 110 -4.24 2.42 -4.15
C VAL A 110 -5.25 2.25 -3.02
N ASN A 111 -6.54 2.17 -3.34
CA ASN A 111 -7.57 1.94 -2.35
C ASN A 111 -7.59 0.47 -1.93
N ALA A 112 -7.74 0.21 -0.63
CA ALA A 112 -7.85 -1.13 -0.08
C ALA A 112 -8.98 -1.96 -0.73
N ALA A 113 -10.03 -1.33 -1.25
CA ALA A 113 -11.11 -2.01 -1.97
C ALA A 113 -10.64 -2.75 -3.23
N GLU A 114 -9.58 -2.27 -3.89
CA GLU A 114 -8.98 -2.92 -5.05
C GLU A 114 -7.98 -4.03 -4.65
N LEU A 115 -7.54 -4.01 -3.38
CA LEU A 115 -6.69 -5.03 -2.74
C LEU A 115 -7.51 -5.96 -1.82
N GLY A 116 -8.65 -6.46 -2.30
CA GLY A 116 -9.45 -7.43 -1.55
C GLY A 116 -10.14 -6.89 -0.30
N ASN A 117 -10.27 -5.57 -0.14
CA ASN A 117 -10.73 -4.91 1.09
C ASN A 117 -9.83 -5.20 2.31
N THR A 118 -8.52 -5.29 2.09
CA THR A 118 -7.56 -5.55 3.16
C THR A 118 -7.65 -4.53 4.31
N LYS A 119 -7.32 -5.01 5.51
CA LYS A 119 -7.19 -4.21 6.74
C LYS A 119 -5.81 -4.36 7.36
N THR A 120 -5.23 -5.54 7.20
CA THR A 120 -3.85 -5.89 7.53
C THR A 120 -3.33 -6.68 6.36
N PHE A 121 -2.15 -6.31 5.89
CA PHE A 121 -1.47 -6.98 4.79
C PHE A 121 0.02 -7.06 5.11
N THR A 122 0.68 -8.00 4.43
CA THR A 122 2.14 -8.08 4.35
C THR A 122 2.58 -7.68 2.94
N PHE A 123 3.81 -7.19 2.83
CA PHE A 123 4.34 -6.77 1.54
C PHE A 123 5.87 -6.82 1.50
N VAL A 124 6.37 -6.91 0.27
CA VAL A 124 7.78 -6.74 -0.09
C VAL A 124 7.86 -5.69 -1.19
N ALA A 125 8.86 -4.81 -1.13
CA ALA A 125 9.20 -3.91 -2.23
C ALA A 125 10.39 -4.48 -2.99
N GLY A 126 10.37 -4.34 -4.32
CA GLY A 126 11.47 -4.76 -5.19
C GLY A 126 11.90 -3.61 -6.09
N ALA A 127 13.19 -3.54 -6.38
CA ALA A 127 13.73 -2.65 -7.41
C ALA A 127 14.74 -3.41 -8.27
N GLY A 128 14.72 -3.18 -9.57
CA GLY A 128 15.48 -4.00 -10.52
C GLY A 128 16.08 -3.19 -11.66
N GLU A 129 17.27 -3.57 -12.13
CA GLU A 129 17.85 -3.08 -13.38
C GLU A 129 18.91 -4.06 -13.89
N ASN A 130 18.84 -4.48 -15.16
CA ASN A 130 19.85 -5.36 -15.78
C ASN A 130 20.20 -6.60 -14.94
N GLU A 131 19.18 -7.34 -14.48
CA GLU A 131 19.30 -8.55 -13.64
C GLU A 131 19.85 -8.31 -12.22
N GLN A 132 20.09 -7.05 -11.83
CA GLN A 132 20.41 -6.67 -10.46
C GLN A 132 19.11 -6.30 -9.75
N TYR A 133 18.80 -7.03 -8.69
CA TYR A 133 17.60 -6.85 -7.90
C TYR A 133 17.95 -6.51 -6.46
N ASP A 134 17.13 -5.66 -5.89
CA ASP A 134 17.11 -5.38 -4.47
C ASP A 134 15.69 -5.56 -3.92
N TRP A 135 15.60 -6.19 -2.76
CA TRP A 135 14.35 -6.61 -2.14
C TRP A 135 14.31 -6.10 -0.70
N ALA A 136 13.24 -5.40 -0.36
CA ALA A 136 13.01 -4.82 0.94
C ALA A 136 11.75 -5.42 1.60
N PRO A 137 11.88 -6.11 2.75
CA PRO A 137 13.13 -6.39 3.44
C PRO A 137 13.96 -7.46 2.71
N ALA A 138 15.26 -7.53 3.02
CA ALA A 138 16.14 -8.59 2.50
C ALA A 138 15.68 -10.03 2.80
N SER A 139 14.81 -10.22 3.79
CA SER A 139 14.16 -11.51 4.09
C SER A 139 12.83 -11.31 4.82
N GLY A 140 11.84 -12.14 4.51
CA GLY A 140 10.50 -12.07 5.09
C GLY A 140 9.72 -10.87 4.52
N GLU A 141 8.74 -10.39 5.28
CA GLU A 141 7.81 -9.38 4.82
C GLU A 141 7.65 -8.23 5.82
N PHE A 142 7.39 -7.03 5.31
CA PHE A 142 6.86 -5.94 6.13
C PHE A 142 5.37 -6.15 6.37
N SER A 143 4.88 -5.75 7.55
CA SER A 143 3.45 -5.84 7.89
C SER A 143 2.86 -4.47 8.21
N TYR A 144 1.67 -4.19 7.67
CA TYR A 144 0.95 -2.96 7.94
C TYR A 144 -0.53 -3.20 8.22
N THR A 145 -1.02 -2.59 9.30
CA THR A 145 -2.46 -2.52 9.61
C THR A 145 -2.96 -1.10 9.39
N LEU A 146 -4.05 -0.97 8.62
CA LEU A 146 -4.70 0.30 8.34
C LEU A 146 -5.16 0.97 9.65
N ARG A 147 -4.91 2.27 9.74
CA ARG A 147 -5.35 3.11 10.86
C ARG A 147 -6.55 3.92 10.41
N ILE A 148 -7.70 3.69 11.04
CA ILE A 148 -8.95 4.39 10.73
C ILE A 148 -9.40 5.14 11.97
N SER A 149 -9.65 6.44 11.81
CA SER A 149 -10.21 7.26 12.88
C SER A 149 -11.65 6.83 13.17
N PRO A 150 -12.08 6.78 14.44
CA PRO A 150 -13.49 6.62 14.75
C PRO A 150 -14.30 7.74 14.08
N PRO A 151 -15.51 7.45 13.54
CA PRO A 151 -16.38 8.49 13.03
C PRO A 151 -16.60 9.55 14.12
N LEU A 152 -16.44 10.83 13.77
CA LEU A 152 -16.80 11.91 14.70
C LEU A 152 -18.26 11.72 15.11
N ALA A 153 -18.48 11.42 16.40
CA ALA A 153 -19.83 11.34 16.94
C ALA A 153 -20.47 12.71 16.78
N LYS A 154 -21.45 12.83 15.88
CA LYS A 154 -22.33 14.01 15.84
C LYS A 154 -23.05 14.06 17.18
N THR A 155 -22.57 14.91 18.09
CA THR A 155 -23.28 15.20 19.34
C THR A 155 -24.55 15.92 18.94
N VAL A 156 -25.66 15.18 18.84
CA VAL A 156 -26.99 15.79 18.73
C VAL A 156 -27.25 16.45 20.08
N ALA A 157 -27.09 17.77 20.15
CA ALA A 157 -27.52 18.53 21.31
C ALA A 157 -29.02 18.27 21.51
N ARG A 158 -29.36 17.52 22.57
CA ARG A 158 -30.74 17.40 23.02
C ARG A 158 -31.18 18.77 23.52
N THR A 159 -32.07 19.43 22.78
CA THR A 159 -32.75 20.63 23.26
C THR A 159 -33.45 20.29 24.59
N PRO A 160 -33.24 21.04 25.68
CA PRO A 160 -33.95 20.83 26.93
C PRO A 160 -35.47 20.94 26.69
N ALA A 161 -36.22 19.94 27.10
CA ALA A 161 -37.67 19.99 27.05
C ALA A 161 -38.19 21.15 27.93
N LYS A 162 -39.03 22.00 27.34
CA LYS A 162 -39.68 23.11 28.03
C LYS A 162 -40.49 22.56 29.22
N PRO A 163 -40.34 23.09 30.46
CA PRO A 163 -41.09 22.59 31.60
C PRO A 163 -42.59 22.80 31.38
N ALA A 164 -43.36 21.72 31.59
CA ALA A 164 -44.81 21.75 31.49
C ALA A 164 -45.40 22.67 32.58
N LYS A 165 -46.18 23.69 32.17
CA LYS A 165 -46.96 24.51 33.10
C LYS A 165 -47.96 23.62 33.84
N LYS A 166 -47.80 23.45 35.15
CA LYS A 166 -48.82 22.85 36.02
C LYS A 166 -50.10 23.70 35.96
N LYS A 167 -51.20 23.14 35.44
CA LYS A 167 -52.55 23.71 35.60
C LYS A 167 -52.92 23.61 37.08
N LYS A 168 -53.04 24.76 37.77
CA LYS A 168 -53.74 24.83 39.06
C LYS A 168 -55.24 24.62 38.80
N ARG A 169 -55.84 23.61 39.45
CA ARG A 169 -57.29 23.44 39.53
C ARG A 169 -57.79 24.25 40.72
N ARG A 170 -58.83 25.04 40.44
CA ARG A 170 -59.76 25.77 41.33
C ARG A 170 -59.19 26.94 42.12
#